data_AF-A0A937I0P5-F1
#
_entry.id   AF-A0A937I0P5-F1
#
_cell.length_a   1.000
_cell.length_b   1.000
_cell.length_c   1.000
_cell.angle_alpha   90.00
_cell.angle_beta   90.00
_cell.angle_gamma   90.00
#
_symmetry.space_group_name_H-M   'P 1'
#
loop_
_entity.id
_entity.type
_entity.pdbx_description
1 polymer ?
#
loop_
_entity_poly.entity_id
_entity_poly.type
_entity_poly.pdbx_seq_one_letter_code
_entity_poly.pdbx_strand_id
1 'polypeptide(L)'
;MNVVKKTFQYGDHEVTLETGRIARQASGSVMVTMGSTSVLCTVVAEQKAKAGQPFFPLSVHYIEKTYSVGKIPGGFFKREARPNEKETLTSRLIDRPIRPLFEDGFMNEVQVVCTVMSADKETDPDIPAMIGTSAALALSGCPFNGPIGGARVGFTEASGYILNPSYSALADSQLDMVVAGTKDAVLMVESEAK
;
A
#
# COMPACT_ATOMS: atom_id res chain seq x y z
N MET A 1 -22.55 -13.63 -7.29
CA MET A 1 -21.25 -13.20 -6.74
C MET A 1 -21.52 -12.18 -5.66
N ASN A 2 -20.89 -12.28 -4.48
CA ASN A 2 -21.13 -11.32 -3.40
C ASN A 2 -19.94 -10.36 -3.31
N VAL A 3 -20.13 -9.13 -3.79
CA VAL A 3 -19.13 -8.07 -3.73
C VAL A 3 -19.34 -7.32 -2.42
N VAL A 4 -18.29 -7.19 -1.62
CA VAL A 4 -18.32 -6.42 -0.38
C VAL A 4 -17.60 -5.11 -0.60
N LYS A 5 -18.26 -4.00 -0.26
CA LYS A 5 -17.69 -2.65 -0.34
C LYS A 5 -17.84 -1.93 0.99
N LYS A 6 -16.83 -1.16 1.35
CA LYS A 6 -16.88 -0.22 2.48
C LYS A 6 -16.30 1.11 2.03
N THR A 7 -17.09 2.16 2.20
CA THR A 7 -16.68 3.54 1.91
C THR A 7 -16.67 4.35 3.20
N PHE A 8 -15.65 5.19 3.38
CA PHE A 8 -15.49 6.07 4.53
C PHE A 8 -14.70 7.32 4.16
N GLN A 9 -14.87 8.39 4.94
CA GLN A 9 -14.13 9.63 4.77
C GLN A 9 -12.79 9.55 5.51
N TYR A 10 -11.69 9.96 4.86
CA TYR A 10 -10.36 10.03 5.44
C TYR A 10 -9.66 11.36 5.09
N GLY A 11 -9.77 12.33 6.00
CA GLY A 11 -9.41 13.72 5.71
C GLY A 11 -10.30 14.28 4.59
N ASP A 12 -9.69 14.88 3.59
CA ASP A 12 -10.39 15.46 2.43
C ASP A 12 -10.75 14.42 1.35
N HIS A 13 -10.36 13.15 1.55
CA HIS A 13 -10.56 12.10 0.56
C HIS A 13 -11.62 11.09 1.00
N GLU A 14 -12.47 10.66 0.07
CA GLU A 14 -13.29 9.47 0.23
C GLU A 14 -12.45 8.23 -0.11
N VAL A 15 -12.45 7.23 0.77
CA VAL A 15 -11.77 5.95 0.59
C VAL A 15 -12.79 4.84 0.46
N THR A 16 -12.68 4.04 -0.60
CA THR A 16 -13.50 2.85 -0.83
C THR A 16 -12.62 1.61 -0.90
N LEU A 17 -12.98 0.58 -0.12
CA LEU A 17 -12.39 -0.75 -0.15
C LEU A 17 -13.40 -1.73 -0.77
N GLU A 18 -13.02 -2.45 -1.82
CA GLU A 18 -13.85 -3.45 -2.51
C GLU A 18 -13.14 -4.80 -2.56
N THR A 19 -13.86 -5.88 -2.23
CA THR A 19 -13.39 -7.27 -2.36
C THR A 19 -14.46 -8.19 -2.94
N GLY A 20 -14.07 -9.41 -3.34
CA GLY A 20 -14.98 -10.45 -3.83
C GLY A 20 -15.32 -10.37 -5.33
N ARG A 21 -14.86 -9.32 -6.04
CA ARG A 21 -15.02 -9.18 -7.50
C ARG A 21 -13.79 -9.63 -8.28
N ILE A 22 -12.63 -9.06 -7.98
CA ILE A 22 -11.36 -9.21 -8.73
C ILE A 22 -10.43 -10.13 -7.94
N ALA A 23 -9.55 -10.88 -8.63
CA ALA A 23 -8.49 -11.70 -8.04
C ALA A 23 -8.94 -12.69 -6.94
N ARG A 24 -10.13 -13.28 -7.09
CA ARG A 24 -10.77 -14.18 -6.11
C ARG A 24 -10.00 -15.45 -5.75
N GLN A 25 -8.95 -15.79 -6.50
CA GLN A 25 -8.11 -16.97 -6.21
C GLN A 25 -6.93 -16.63 -5.29
N ALA A 26 -6.59 -15.35 -5.10
CA ALA A 26 -5.59 -14.96 -4.11
C ALA A 26 -6.13 -15.23 -2.69
N SER A 27 -5.23 -15.46 -1.73
CA SER A 27 -5.60 -15.64 -0.32
C SER A 27 -6.39 -14.43 0.19
N GLY A 28 -5.96 -13.22 -0.17
CA GLY A 28 -6.70 -11.97 0.07
C GLY A 28 -6.58 -11.03 -1.13
N SER A 29 -7.64 -10.28 -1.44
CA SER A 29 -7.60 -9.25 -2.49
C SER A 29 -8.53 -8.08 -2.16
N VAL A 30 -8.03 -6.86 -2.35
CA VAL A 30 -8.77 -5.62 -2.14
C VAL A 30 -8.41 -4.64 -3.25
N MET A 31 -9.43 -4.08 -3.91
CA MET A 31 -9.31 -2.86 -4.68
C MET A 31 -9.57 -1.69 -3.72
N VAL A 32 -8.56 -0.85 -3.51
CA VAL A 32 -8.67 0.37 -2.72
C VAL A 32 -8.69 1.56 -3.66
N THR A 33 -9.65 2.46 -3.46
CA THR A 33 -9.77 3.72 -4.19
C THR A 33 -9.79 4.86 -3.19
N MET A 34 -8.90 5.84 -3.35
CA MET A 34 -8.84 7.07 -2.56
C MET A 34 -8.92 8.25 -3.54
N GLY A 35 -10.05 8.96 -3.53
CA GLY A 35 -10.37 9.91 -4.59
C GLY A 35 -10.42 9.22 -5.97
N SER A 36 -9.59 9.65 -6.91
CA SER A 36 -9.43 9.04 -8.24
C SER A 36 -8.35 7.96 -8.31
N THR A 37 -7.49 7.84 -7.30
CA THR A 37 -6.38 6.90 -7.29
C THR A 37 -6.83 5.53 -6.80
N SER A 38 -6.60 4.48 -7.59
CA SER A 38 -7.00 3.11 -7.30
C SER A 38 -5.83 2.13 -7.39
N VAL A 39 -5.68 1.29 -6.36
CA VAL A 39 -4.64 0.27 -6.27
C VAL A 39 -5.29 -1.09 -6.02
N LEU A 40 -4.91 -2.10 -6.82
CA LEU A 40 -5.27 -3.48 -6.56
C LEU A 40 -4.18 -4.12 -5.69
N CYS A 41 -4.56 -4.49 -4.46
CA CYS A 41 -3.69 -5.17 -3.51
C CYS A 41 -4.09 -6.63 -3.40
N THR A 42 -3.16 -7.55 -3.67
CA THR A 42 -3.37 -8.99 -3.55
C THR A 42 -2.33 -9.60 -2.62
N VAL A 43 -2.77 -10.51 -1.78
CA VAL A 43 -1.94 -11.31 -0.87
C VAL A 43 -2.10 -12.77 -1.27
N VAL A 44 -0.97 -13.46 -1.45
CA VAL A 44 -0.92 -14.92 -1.56
C VAL A 44 -0.03 -15.42 -0.45
N ALA A 45 -0.54 -16.36 0.33
CA ALA A 45 0.21 -17.06 1.35
C ALA A 45 0.19 -18.55 1.07
N GLU A 46 1.37 -19.16 1.07
CA GLU A 46 1.51 -20.60 0.96
C GLU A 46 0.87 -21.30 2.15
N GLN A 47 0.26 -22.47 1.91
CA GLN A 47 -0.40 -23.23 2.97
C GLN A 47 0.60 -23.93 3.90
N LYS A 48 1.80 -24.21 3.41
CA LYS A 48 2.86 -24.92 4.14
C LYS A 48 4.19 -24.23 3.97
N ALA A 49 4.94 -24.11 5.05
CA ALA A 49 6.33 -23.68 5.01
C ALA A 49 7.19 -24.68 4.20
N LYS A 50 8.19 -24.16 3.49
CA LYS A 50 9.20 -24.99 2.81
C LYS A 50 10.03 -25.74 3.85
N ALA A 51 10.42 -26.98 3.54
CA ALA A 51 11.26 -27.77 4.42
C ALA A 51 12.60 -27.05 4.65
N GLY A 52 12.98 -26.87 5.91
CA GLY A 52 14.24 -26.19 6.29
C GLY A 52 14.24 -24.67 6.05
N GLN A 53 13.08 -24.02 5.92
CA GLN A 53 12.98 -22.58 5.74
C GLN A 53 13.68 -21.83 6.91
N PRO A 54 14.76 -21.06 6.65
CA PRO A 54 15.57 -20.49 7.73
C PRO A 54 15.08 -19.12 8.23
N PHE A 55 14.19 -18.45 7.50
CA PHE A 55 13.64 -17.14 7.83
C PHE A 55 12.25 -16.96 7.22
N PHE A 56 11.47 -16.00 7.73
CA PHE A 56 10.14 -15.66 7.22
C PHE A 56 10.21 -15.00 5.82
N PRO A 57 9.77 -15.67 4.74
CA PRO A 57 9.88 -15.16 3.39
C PRO A 57 8.67 -14.28 3.03
N LEU A 58 8.74 -13.01 3.40
CA LEU A 58 7.82 -11.97 2.96
C LEU A 58 8.43 -11.16 1.82
N SER A 59 7.70 -11.06 0.70
CA SER A 59 8.03 -10.20 -0.43
C SER A 59 6.88 -9.24 -0.74
N VAL A 60 7.22 -7.96 -0.92
CA VAL A 60 6.27 -6.91 -1.29
C VAL A 60 6.69 -6.31 -2.62
N HIS A 61 5.75 -6.23 -3.56
CA HIS A 61 5.95 -5.64 -4.88
C HIS A 61 4.91 -4.57 -5.16
N TYR A 62 5.33 -3.31 -5.15
CA TYR A 62 4.53 -2.19 -5.64
C TYR A 62 4.88 -1.90 -7.09
N ILE A 63 3.87 -1.77 -7.95
CA ILE A 63 4.01 -1.64 -9.40
C ILE A 63 3.11 -0.52 -9.92
N GLU A 64 3.68 0.46 -10.58
CA GLU A 64 2.96 1.54 -11.27
C GLU A 64 2.81 1.19 -12.75
N LYS A 65 1.57 1.03 -13.21
CA LYS A 65 1.29 0.82 -14.63
C LYS A 65 1.15 2.16 -15.34
N THR A 66 1.79 2.35 -16.49
CA THR A 66 1.74 3.65 -17.17
C THR A 66 0.33 3.97 -17.68
N TYR A 67 -0.48 2.94 -17.92
CA TYR A 67 -1.89 3.12 -18.25
C TYR A 67 -2.69 3.76 -17.13
N SER A 68 -2.25 3.68 -15.87
CA SER A 68 -2.96 4.27 -14.71
C SER A 68 -3.13 5.78 -14.85
N VAL A 69 -2.24 6.42 -15.61
CA VAL A 69 -2.24 7.86 -15.95
C VAL A 69 -2.48 8.10 -17.45
N GLY A 70 -2.99 7.11 -18.18
CA GLY A 70 -3.30 7.23 -19.61
C GLY A 70 -2.09 7.34 -20.54
N LYS A 71 -0.93 6.82 -20.15
CA LYS A 71 0.31 6.87 -20.96
C LYS A 71 0.74 5.49 -21.44
N ILE A 72 1.33 5.43 -22.63
CA ILE A 72 2.04 4.25 -23.14
C ILE A 72 3.47 4.27 -22.60
N PRO A 73 4.06 3.13 -22.17
CA PRO A 73 5.42 3.13 -21.67
C PRO A 73 6.44 3.67 -22.68
N GLY A 74 7.41 4.43 -22.18
CA GLY A 74 8.54 4.92 -22.97
C GLY A 74 9.47 3.79 -23.43
N GLY A 75 10.53 4.15 -24.15
CA GLY A 75 11.57 3.21 -24.59
C GLY A 75 11.21 2.34 -25.80
N PHE A 76 12.10 1.40 -26.13
CA PHE A 76 12.03 0.56 -27.32
C PHE A 76 10.93 -0.51 -27.20
N PHE A 77 10.84 -1.19 -26.06
CA PHE A 77 9.93 -2.33 -25.86
C PHE A 77 8.49 -1.94 -25.53
N LYS A 78 8.21 -0.65 -25.25
CA LYS A 78 6.86 -0.13 -24.90
C LYS A 78 6.18 -0.94 -23.77
N ARG A 79 6.97 -1.38 -22.79
CA ARG A 79 6.52 -2.22 -21.66
C ARG A 79 7.22 -1.82 -20.38
N GLU A 80 6.51 -1.85 -19.25
CA GLU A 80 7.13 -1.76 -17.93
C GLU A 80 7.96 -3.02 -17.66
N ALA A 81 9.19 -2.83 -17.17
CA ALA A 81 10.14 -3.91 -16.98
C ALA A 81 10.48 -4.08 -15.50
N ARG A 82 11.68 -3.63 -15.10
CA ARG A 82 12.14 -3.70 -13.72
C ARG A 82 11.54 -2.55 -12.92
N PRO A 83 11.26 -2.76 -11.61
CA PRO A 83 10.86 -1.69 -10.72
C PRO A 83 11.87 -0.54 -10.75
N ASN A 84 11.37 0.69 -10.79
CA ASN A 84 12.18 1.87 -10.62
C ASN A 84 12.47 2.13 -9.12
N GLU A 85 13.22 3.20 -8.84
CA GLU A 85 13.58 3.57 -7.47
C GLU A 85 12.35 3.88 -6.61
N LYS A 86 11.38 4.66 -7.12
CA LYS A 86 10.12 4.95 -6.44
C LYS A 86 9.38 3.66 -6.08
N GLU A 87 9.20 2.76 -7.05
CA GLU A 87 8.50 1.49 -6.84
C GLU A 87 9.18 0.62 -5.77
N THR A 88 10.51 0.62 -5.76
CA THR A 88 11.30 -0.10 -4.76
C THR A 88 11.18 0.54 -3.37
N LEU A 89 11.22 1.86 -3.28
CA LEU A 89 11.05 2.60 -2.03
C LEU A 89 9.64 2.41 -1.45
N THR A 90 8.59 2.51 -2.28
CA THR A 90 7.21 2.27 -1.86
C THR A 90 7.01 0.81 -1.44
N SER A 91 7.64 -0.15 -2.11
CA SER A 91 7.61 -1.56 -1.68
C SER A 91 8.20 -1.72 -0.26
N ARG A 92 9.32 -1.06 0.04
CA ARG A 92 9.92 -1.04 1.39
C ARG A 92 9.05 -0.32 2.41
N LEU A 93 8.42 0.77 2.02
CA LEU A 93 7.51 1.55 2.86
C LEU A 93 6.32 0.71 3.33
N ILE A 94 5.79 -0.17 2.47
CA ILE A 94 4.71 -1.10 2.80
C ILE A 94 5.22 -2.31 3.60
N ASP A 95 6.39 -2.86 3.25
CA ASP A 95 6.97 -4.04 3.92
C ASP A 95 7.27 -3.81 5.40
N ARG A 96 7.92 -2.68 5.72
CA ARG A 96 8.39 -2.34 7.07
C ARG A 96 7.31 -2.44 8.17
N PRO A 97 6.12 -1.82 8.04
CA PRO A 97 5.10 -1.91 9.08
C PRO A 97 4.37 -3.25 9.14
N ILE A 98 4.28 -4.03 8.06
CA ILE A 98 3.56 -5.32 8.08
C ILE A 98 4.43 -6.48 8.55
N ARG A 99 5.74 -6.44 8.28
CA ARG A 99 6.68 -7.52 8.61
C ARG A 99 6.70 -7.91 10.09
N PRO A 100 6.76 -6.98 11.07
CA PRO A 100 6.78 -7.34 12.49
C PRO A 100 5.43 -7.81 13.03
N LEU A 101 4.35 -7.76 12.22
CA LEU A 101 3.01 -8.13 12.67
C LEU A 101 2.65 -9.59 12.35
N PHE A 102 3.48 -10.34 11.64
CA PHE A 102 3.27 -11.78 11.50
C PHE A 102 3.66 -12.48 12.81
N GLU A 103 2.90 -13.51 13.19
CA GLU A 103 3.19 -14.28 14.42
C GLU A 103 4.60 -14.88 14.41
N ASP A 104 5.26 -14.89 15.57
CA ASP A 104 6.59 -15.46 15.74
C ASP A 104 6.60 -16.94 15.33
N GLY A 105 7.58 -17.32 14.52
CA GLY A 105 7.71 -18.69 14.01
C GLY A 105 6.85 -18.98 12.77
N PHE A 106 6.06 -18.03 12.28
CA PHE A 106 5.39 -18.17 10.98
C PHE A 106 6.42 -18.11 9.83
N MET A 107 6.52 -19.21 9.08
CA MET A 107 7.55 -19.40 8.03
C MET A 107 6.96 -19.71 6.65
N ASN A 108 5.64 -19.55 6.48
CA ASN A 108 5.03 -19.72 5.18
C ASN A 108 5.37 -18.52 4.29
N GLU A 109 5.59 -18.76 3.00
CA GLU A 109 5.88 -17.70 2.05
C GLU A 109 4.65 -16.83 1.84
N VAL A 110 4.83 -15.52 1.98
CA VAL A 110 3.79 -14.52 1.75
C VAL A 110 4.27 -13.54 0.70
N GLN A 111 3.46 -13.38 -0.35
CA GLN A 111 3.68 -12.39 -1.39
C GLN A 111 2.55 -11.37 -1.38
N VAL A 112 2.93 -10.09 -1.30
CA VAL A 112 2.04 -8.95 -1.46
C VAL A 112 2.36 -8.28 -2.79
N VAL A 113 1.34 -8.08 -3.63
CA VAL A 113 1.47 -7.32 -4.89
C VAL A 113 0.47 -6.18 -4.89
N CYS A 114 0.96 -4.96 -5.05
CA CYS A 114 0.19 -3.73 -5.15
C CYS A 114 0.35 -3.17 -6.55
N THR A 115 -0.70 -3.21 -7.36
CA THR A 115 -0.68 -2.66 -8.73
C THR A 115 -1.53 -1.41 -8.80
N VAL A 116 -0.93 -0.28 -9.17
CA VAL A 116 -1.66 0.97 -9.40
C VAL A 116 -2.45 0.83 -10.70
N MET A 117 -3.78 0.84 -10.56
CA MET A 117 -4.73 0.64 -11.66
C MET A 117 -5.20 1.97 -12.24
N SER A 118 -5.29 3.01 -11.41
CA SER A 118 -5.62 4.38 -11.82
C SER A 118 -4.93 5.34 -10.85
N ALA A 119 -4.42 6.45 -11.35
CA ALA A 119 -3.85 7.49 -10.53
C ALA A 119 -4.19 8.86 -11.11
N ASP A 120 -4.42 9.84 -10.23
CA ASP A 120 -4.41 11.24 -10.63
C ASP A 120 -3.00 11.84 -10.51
N LYS A 121 -2.88 13.15 -10.74
CA LYS A 121 -1.60 13.86 -10.73
C LYS A 121 -1.27 14.50 -9.39
N GLU A 122 -2.17 14.41 -8.41
CA GLU A 122 -2.07 15.16 -7.15
C GLU A 122 -1.91 14.23 -5.96
N THR A 123 -2.35 12.97 -6.05
CA THR A 123 -2.38 12.01 -4.95
C THR A 123 -1.30 10.95 -5.16
N ASP A 124 -0.43 10.76 -4.16
CA ASP A 124 0.53 9.66 -4.17
C ASP A 124 -0.19 8.31 -3.90
N PRO A 125 0.00 7.26 -4.71
CA PRO A 125 -0.67 5.98 -4.50
C PRO A 125 -0.09 5.13 -3.35
N ASP A 126 0.94 5.60 -2.65
CA ASP A 126 1.60 4.86 -1.57
C ASP A 126 0.70 4.63 -0.34
N ILE A 127 -0.01 5.65 0.14
CA ILE A 127 -0.96 5.55 1.25
C ILE A 127 -2.13 4.62 0.91
N PRO A 128 -2.85 4.76 -0.23
CA PRO A 128 -3.89 3.80 -0.57
C PRO A 128 -3.31 2.39 -0.74
N ALA A 129 -2.13 2.20 -1.33
CA ALA A 129 -1.49 0.87 -1.42
C ALA A 129 -1.19 0.23 -0.06
N MET A 130 -0.78 1.03 0.93
CA MET A 130 -0.56 0.57 2.30
C MET A 130 -1.88 0.15 2.97
N ILE A 131 -2.92 0.98 2.86
CA ILE A 131 -4.27 0.68 3.39
C ILE A 131 -4.84 -0.57 2.72
N GLY A 132 -4.71 -0.70 1.39
CA GLY A 132 -5.16 -1.86 0.63
C GLY A 132 -4.43 -3.14 1.03
N THR A 133 -3.13 -3.07 1.30
CA THR A 133 -2.33 -4.20 1.81
C THR A 133 -2.80 -4.63 3.19
N SER A 134 -3.00 -3.67 4.10
CA SER A 134 -3.54 -3.92 5.44
C SER A 134 -4.90 -4.63 5.38
N ALA A 135 -5.80 -4.15 4.53
CA ALA A 135 -7.11 -4.78 4.31
C ALA A 135 -7.00 -6.17 3.65
N ALA A 136 -6.15 -6.34 2.64
CA ALA A 136 -5.96 -7.62 1.97
C ALA A 136 -5.35 -8.68 2.89
N LEU A 137 -4.38 -8.31 3.74
CA LEU A 137 -3.80 -9.19 4.77
C LEU A 137 -4.86 -9.59 5.80
N ALA A 138 -5.66 -8.64 6.29
CA ALA A 138 -6.74 -8.93 7.23
C ALA A 138 -7.80 -9.90 6.68
N LEU A 139 -8.00 -9.92 5.36
CA LEU A 139 -8.91 -10.86 4.69
C LEU A 139 -8.25 -12.19 4.31
N SER A 140 -6.91 -12.26 4.31
CA SER A 140 -6.17 -13.39 3.75
C SER A 140 -6.18 -14.66 4.60
N GLY A 141 -6.54 -14.54 5.88
CA GLY A 141 -6.43 -15.63 6.86
C GLY A 141 -5.00 -15.93 7.34
N CYS A 142 -4.00 -15.15 6.93
CA CYS A 142 -2.66 -15.23 7.50
C CYS A 142 -2.67 -14.88 9.00
N PRO A 143 -1.78 -15.47 9.82
CA PRO A 143 -1.58 -15.07 11.21
C PRO A 143 -0.91 -13.69 11.28
N PHE A 144 -1.72 -12.65 11.14
CA PHE A 144 -1.32 -11.26 11.01
C PHE A 144 -1.98 -10.40 12.09
N ASN A 145 -1.17 -9.84 12.99
CA ASN A 145 -1.56 -9.02 14.14
C ASN A 145 -1.82 -7.55 13.78
N GLY A 146 -2.35 -7.30 12.58
CA GLY A 146 -2.87 -5.98 12.19
C GLY A 146 -4.33 -5.79 12.60
N PRO A 147 -5.11 -4.96 11.87
CA PRO A 147 -4.73 -4.15 10.71
C PRO A 147 -3.84 -2.96 11.09
N ILE A 148 -3.16 -2.40 10.08
CA ILE A 148 -2.46 -1.11 10.19
C ILE A 148 -3.21 0.01 9.45
N GLY A 149 -3.03 1.24 9.93
CA GLY A 149 -3.30 2.46 9.18
C GLY A 149 -2.01 3.04 8.58
N GLY A 150 -2.18 3.97 7.64
CA GLY A 150 -1.10 4.75 7.04
C GLY A 150 -1.55 6.19 6.79
N ALA A 151 -0.68 7.15 7.07
CA ALA A 151 -0.94 8.57 6.83
C ALA A 151 0.32 9.26 6.33
N ARG A 152 0.17 10.21 5.40
CA ARG A 152 1.19 11.22 5.13
C ARG A 152 0.86 12.50 5.88
N VAL A 153 1.86 13.15 6.45
CA VAL A 153 1.74 14.37 7.25
C VAL A 153 2.65 15.42 6.65
N GLY A 154 2.03 16.50 6.18
CA GLY A 154 2.70 17.74 5.80
C GLY A 154 2.70 18.75 6.95
N PHE A 155 3.51 19.80 6.85
CA PHE A 155 3.51 20.93 7.78
C PHE A 155 3.83 22.24 7.07
N THR A 156 3.03 23.27 7.32
CA THR A 156 3.39 24.66 7.01
C THR A 156 3.14 25.55 8.22
N GLU A 157 3.89 26.65 8.35
CA GLU A 157 3.63 27.63 9.43
C GLU A 157 2.22 28.23 9.37
N ALA A 158 1.66 28.38 8.17
CA ALA A 158 0.37 29.01 7.96
C ALA A 158 -0.81 28.10 8.32
N SER A 159 -0.74 26.81 7.96
CA SER A 159 -1.85 25.85 8.14
C SER A 159 -1.62 24.79 9.23
N GLY A 160 -0.41 24.72 9.79
CA GLY A 160 -0.02 23.65 10.72
C GLY A 160 0.12 22.31 10.01
N TYR A 161 -0.24 21.22 10.70
CA TYR A 161 -0.16 19.87 10.14
C TYR A 161 -1.27 19.60 9.13
N ILE A 162 -0.90 19.01 8.00
CA ILE A 162 -1.82 18.68 6.90
C ILE A 162 -1.86 17.15 6.74
N LEU A 163 -3.06 16.56 6.75
CA LEU A 163 -3.25 15.13 6.54
C LEU A 163 -3.33 14.80 5.05
N ASN A 164 -2.54 13.82 4.61
CA ASN A 164 -2.46 13.32 3.24
C ASN A 164 -2.41 14.45 2.19
N PRO A 165 -1.45 15.39 2.29
CA PRO A 165 -1.36 16.51 1.36
C PRO A 165 -1.13 16.03 -0.08
N SER A 166 -1.66 16.78 -1.05
CA SER A 166 -1.35 16.57 -2.46
C SER A 166 0.10 16.88 -2.78
N TYR A 167 0.59 16.42 -3.94
CA TYR A 167 1.91 16.80 -4.45
C TYR A 167 2.11 18.31 -4.54
N SER A 168 1.07 19.05 -4.95
CA SER A 168 1.10 20.52 -4.97
C SER A 168 1.23 21.12 -3.57
N ALA A 169 0.50 20.60 -2.58
CA ALA A 169 0.59 21.07 -1.19
C ALA A 169 1.93 20.69 -0.52
N LEU A 170 2.52 19.55 -0.89
CA LEU A 170 3.82 19.11 -0.37
C LEU A 170 4.98 19.98 -0.85
N ALA A 171 4.87 20.63 -2.01
CA ALA A 171 5.93 21.48 -2.55
C ALA A 171 6.31 22.62 -1.57
N ASP A 172 5.30 23.21 -0.94
CA ASP A 172 5.43 24.29 0.04
C ASP A 172 5.56 23.79 1.49
N SER A 173 5.52 22.47 1.69
CA SER A 173 5.62 21.84 3.01
C SER A 173 7.07 21.82 3.53
N GLN A 174 7.20 22.08 4.84
CA GLN A 174 8.46 21.92 5.59
C GLN A 174 8.66 20.48 6.10
N LEU A 175 7.62 19.64 6.00
CA LEU A 175 7.64 18.24 6.42
C LEU A 175 7.01 17.35 5.33
N ASP A 176 7.64 16.24 5.00
CA ASP A 176 7.00 15.11 4.32
C ASP A 176 7.27 13.88 5.17
N MET A 177 6.25 13.44 5.92
CA MET A 177 6.36 12.30 6.82
C MET A 177 5.28 11.28 6.51
N VAL A 178 5.66 10.04 6.23
CA VAL A 178 4.76 8.90 6.23
C VAL A 178 4.87 8.15 7.55
N VAL A 179 3.73 7.91 8.19
CA VAL A 179 3.62 7.16 9.44
C VAL A 179 2.64 6.00 9.27
N ALA A 180 2.99 4.84 9.81
CA ALA A 180 2.15 3.65 9.84
C ALA A 180 2.16 3.00 11.23
N GLY A 181 1.02 2.44 11.62
CA GLY A 181 0.86 1.84 12.94
C GLY A 181 -0.41 1.02 13.08
N THR A 182 -0.47 0.21 14.14
CA THR A 182 -1.71 -0.43 14.59
C THR A 182 -2.56 0.57 15.37
N LYS A 183 -3.68 0.10 15.92
CA LYS A 183 -4.47 0.86 16.88
C LYS A 183 -3.66 1.26 18.12
N ASP A 184 -2.74 0.41 18.56
CA ASP A 184 -2.10 0.53 19.87
C ASP A 184 -0.69 1.13 19.80
N ALA A 185 -0.01 1.02 18.66
CA ALA A 185 1.38 1.46 18.55
C ALA A 185 1.74 1.95 17.14
N VAL A 186 2.66 2.92 17.09
CA VAL A 186 3.37 3.32 15.87
C VAL A 186 4.41 2.25 15.54
N LEU A 187 4.51 1.88 14.26
CA LEU A 187 5.43 0.84 13.79
C LEU A 187 6.53 1.39 12.90
N MET A 188 6.19 2.35 12.05
CA MET A 188 7.10 2.85 11.02
C MET A 188 6.88 4.34 10.81
N VAL A 189 7.98 5.08 10.75
CA VAL A 189 8.03 6.47 10.33
C VAL A 189 9.12 6.59 9.27
N GLU A 190 8.82 7.27 8.18
CA GLU A 190 9.77 7.72 7.16
C GLU A 190 9.52 9.21 6.96
N SER A 191 10.53 10.06 7.10
CA SER A 191 10.33 11.50 7.07
C SER A 191 11.51 12.26 6.49
N GLU A 192 11.20 13.32 5.74
CA GLU A 192 12.10 14.39 5.33
C GLU A 192 11.59 15.72 5.88
N ALA A 193 12.47 16.53 6.47
CA ALA A 193 12.14 17.86 6.97
C ALA A 193 13.20 18.87 6.51
N LYS A 194 12.77 20.10 6.22
CA LYS A 194 13.63 21.20 5.74
C LYS A 194 14.06 22.14 6.86
#